data_AF-A0A6J4SQV2-F1
#
_entry.id   AF-A0A6J4SQV2-F1
#
_cell.length_a   1.000
_cell.length_b   1.000
_cell.length_c   1.000
_cell.angle_alpha   90.00
_cell.angle_beta   90.00
_cell.angle_gamma   90.00
#
_symmetry.space_group_name_H-M   'P 1'
#
loop_
_entity.id
_entity.type
_entity.pdbx_description
1 polymer ?
#
loop_
_entity_poly.entity_id
_entity_poly.type
_entity_poly.pdbx_seq_one_letter_code
_entity_poly.pdbx_strand_id
1 'polypeptide(L)' 'MTPGDDPTTGELRALQSDREETERERAASADQPDEAHAAERRADKAAYLREKLTEQEKTLGE' A
#
# COMPACT_ATOMS: atom_id res chain seq x y z
N MET A 1 0.83 1.99 -17.39
CA MET A 1 -0.19 3.05 -17.31
C MET A 1 -0.01 3.97 -18.51
N THR A 2 -1.01 4.03 -19.38
CA THR A 2 -1.10 5.02 -20.46
C THR A 2 -1.22 6.42 -19.84
N PRO A 3 -0.50 7.43 -20.35
CA PRO A 3 -0.64 8.80 -19.88
C PRO A 3 -2.02 9.33 -20.33
N GLY A 4 -3.03 9.29 -19.46
CA GLY A 4 -4.37 9.79 -19.79
C GLY A 4 -5.48 9.48 -18.79
N ASP A 5 -5.42 8.35 -18.08
CA ASP A 5 -6.40 8.01 -17.05
C ASP A 5 -5.73 8.05 -15.67
N ASP A 6 -6.20 8.96 -14.81
CA ASP A 6 -5.86 8.93 -13.40
C ASP A 6 -6.39 7.62 -12.79
N PRO A 7 -5.58 6.89 -12.00
CA PRO A 7 -6.01 5.64 -11.42
C PRO A 7 -7.20 5.86 -10.48
N THR A 8 -8.17 4.97 -10.56
CA THR A 8 -9.31 4.97 -9.64
C THR A 8 -8.85 4.68 -8.20
N THR A 9 -9.65 5.11 -7.22
CA THR A 9 -9.41 4.81 -5.80
C THR A 9 -9.31 3.30 -5.55
N GLY A 10 -10.10 2.49 -6.27
CA GLY A 10 -10.07 1.03 -6.19
C GLY A 10 -8.77 0.43 -6.70
N GLU A 11 -8.24 0.93 -7.82
CA GLU A 11 -6.93 0.50 -8.35
C GLU A 11 -5.78 0.91 -7.42
N LEU A 12 -5.83 2.13 -6.87
CA LEU A 12 -4.85 2.58 -5.88
C LEU A 12 -4.88 1.72 -4.62
N ARG A 13 -6.07 1.30 -4.19
CA ARG A 13 -6.26 0.44 -3.01
C ARG A 13 -5.67 -0.95 -3.24
N ALA A 14 -5.92 -1.55 -4.41
CA ALA A 14 -5.31 -2.83 -4.79
C ALA A 14 -3.79 -2.72 -4.80
N LEU A 15 -3.24 -1.65 -5.40
CA LEU A 15 -1.80 -1.40 -5.42
C LEU A 15 -1.20 -1.27 -4.01
N GLN A 16 -1.89 -0.63 -3.06
CA GLN A 16 -1.38 -0.57 -1.69
C GLN A 16 -1.48 -1.93 -0.97
N SER A 17 -2.45 -2.76 -1.30
CA SER A 17 -2.54 -4.13 -0.78
C SER A 17 -1.32 -4.96 -1.20
N ASP A 18 -0.99 -4.96 -2.50
CA ASP A 18 0.16 -5.69 -3.03
C ASP A 18 1.48 -5.19 -2.42
N ARG A 19 1.60 -3.87 -2.22
CA ARG A 19 2.76 -3.25 -1.58
C ARG A 19 2.88 -3.63 -0.11
N GLU A 20 1.78 -3.66 0.62
CA GLU A 20 1.77 -4.11 2.02
C GLU A 20 2.33 -5.54 2.11
N GLU A 21 1.79 -6.45 1.31
CA GLU A 21 2.22 -7.86 1.29
C GLU A 21 3.70 -7.98 0.92
N THR A 22 4.12 -7.35 -0.18
CA THR A 22 5.53 -7.38 -0.64
C THR A 22 6.49 -6.86 0.42
N GLU A 23 6.15 -5.76 1.11
CA GLU A 23 7.03 -5.20 2.14
C GLU A 23 7.03 -6.05 3.43
N ARG A 24 5.92 -6.72 3.77
CA ARG A 24 5.91 -7.70 4.87
C ARG A 24 6.80 -8.91 4.55
N GLU A 25 6.74 -9.43 3.33
CA GLU A 25 7.63 -10.51 2.88
C GLU A 25 9.10 -10.10 2.90
N ARG A 26 9.40 -8.87 2.45
CA ARG A 26 10.75 -8.29 2.53
C ARG A 26 11.22 -8.16 3.97
N ALA A 27 10.39 -7.68 4.89
CA ALA A 27 10.75 -7.58 6.30
C ALA A 27 11.06 -8.96 6.89
N ALA A 28 10.24 -9.98 6.56
CA ALA A 28 10.43 -11.35 7.03
C ALA A 28 11.69 -12.02 6.47
N SER A 29 12.14 -11.61 5.27
CA SER A 29 13.28 -12.18 4.56
C SER A 29 14.54 -11.32 4.63
N ALA A 30 14.52 -10.21 5.36
CA ALA A 30 15.65 -9.28 5.42
C ALA A 30 16.79 -9.84 6.28
N ASP A 31 18.01 -9.78 5.74
CA ASP A 31 19.21 -10.25 6.43
C ASP A 31 19.70 -9.25 7.49
N GLN A 32 19.32 -7.97 7.35
CA GLN A 32 19.76 -6.89 8.24
C GLN A 32 18.57 -6.29 9.02
N PRO A 33 18.71 -6.03 10.33
CA PRO A 33 17.65 -5.43 11.15
C PRO A 33 17.13 -4.08 10.61
N ASP A 34 18.03 -3.22 10.12
CA ASP A 34 17.63 -1.91 9.57
C ASP A 34 16.79 -2.03 8.30
N GLU A 35 17.06 -3.05 7.48
CA GLU A 35 16.29 -3.36 6.28
C GLU A 35 14.91 -3.90 6.65
N ALA A 36 14.84 -4.81 7.63
CA ALA A 36 13.59 -5.32 8.18
C ALA A 36 12.71 -4.17 8.69
N HIS A 37 13.27 -3.29 9.54
CA HIS A 37 12.54 -2.14 10.07
C HIS A 37 12.11 -1.13 9.00
N ALA A 38 12.92 -0.93 7.97
CA ALA A 38 12.53 -0.07 6.86
C ALA A 38 11.35 -0.68 6.07
N ALA A 39 11.37 -1.99 5.84
CA ALA A 39 10.29 -2.70 5.16
C ALA A 39 9.00 -2.71 6.00
N GLU A 40 9.08 -2.97 7.31
CA GLU A 40 7.95 -2.87 8.25
C GLU A 40 7.26 -1.50 8.16
N ARG A 41 8.03 -0.41 8.26
CA ARG A 41 7.46 0.95 8.16
C ARG A 41 6.80 1.22 6.81
N ARG A 42 7.29 0.62 5.72
CA ARG A 42 6.68 0.76 4.40
C ARG A 42 5.39 -0.06 4.30
N ALA A 43 5.35 -1.25 4.88
CA ALA A 43 4.14 -2.06 4.98
C ALA A 43 3.05 -1.33 5.77
N ASP A 44 3.39 -0.76 6.93
CA ASP A 44 2.46 0.01 7.75
C ASP A 44 1.89 1.22 6.99
N LYS A 45 2.76 1.92 6.24
CA LYS A 45 2.33 3.05 5.41
C LYS A 45 1.37 2.59 4.30
N ALA A 46 1.63 1.47 3.65
CA ALA A 46 0.76 0.92 2.62
C ALA A 46 -0.61 0.53 3.20
N ALA A 47 -0.63 -0.13 4.37
CA ALA A 47 -1.85 -0.46 5.10
C ALA A 47 -2.67 0.79 5.45
N TYR A 48 -2.03 1.83 5.98
CA TYR A 48 -2.69 3.11 6.29
C TYR A 48 -3.31 3.76 5.04
N LEU A 49 -2.58 3.79 3.92
CA LEU A 49 -3.09 4.35 2.68
C LEU A 49 -4.27 3.52 2.13
N ARG A 50 -4.22 2.19 2.25
CA ARG A 50 -5.33 1.30 1.88
C ARG A 50 -6.61 1.62 2.67
N GLU A 51 -6.47 1.87 3.97
CA GLU A 51 -7.57 2.28 4.84
C GLU A 51 -8.15 3.63 4.41
N LYS A 52 -7.29 4.63 4.15
CA LYS A 52 -7.72 5.96 3.69
C LYS A 52 -8.39 5.96 2.34
N LEU A 53 -7.92 5.14 1.40
CA LEU A 53 -8.58 4.96 0.11
C LEU A 53 -9.96 4.31 0.29
N THR A 54 -10.10 3.37 1.24
CA THR A 54 -11.40 2.77 1.57
C THR A 54 -12.37 3.78 2.19
N GLU A 55 -11.89 4.65 3.09
CA GLU A 55 -12.68 5.77 3.60
C GLU A 55 -13.12 6.71 2.47
N GLN A 56 -12.19 7.05 1.56
CA GLN A 56 -12.46 7.91 0.42
C GLN A 56 -13.51 7.32 -0.54
N GLU A 57 -13.44 6.02 -0.86
CA GLU A 57 -14.45 5.34 -1.68
C GLU A 57 -15.84 5.42 -1.04
N LYS A 58 -15.94 5.26 0.29
CA LYS A 58 -17.22 5.39 0.99
C LYS A 58 -17.77 6.81 0.87
N THR A 59 -16.93 7.83 1.07
CA THR A 59 -17.36 9.24 0.98
C THR A 59 -17.68 9.71 -0.43
N LEU A 60 -17.08 9.11 -1.46
CA LEU A 60 -17.37 9.42 -2.87
C LEU A 60 -18.61 8.69 -3.40
N GLY A 61 -19.05 7.64 -2.72
CA GLY A 61 -20.22 6.84 -3.10
C GLY A 61 -21.54 7.27 -2.45
N GLU A 62 -21.52 8.24 -1.54
CA GLU A 62 -22.69 8.91 -0.93
C GLU A 62 -23.06 10.20 -1.67
#